data_AF-A0A015T2U2-F1
#
_entry.id   AF-A0A015T2U2-F1
#
_cell.length_a   1.000
_cell.length_b   1.000
_cell.length_c   1.000
_cell.angle_alpha   90.00
_cell.angle_beta   90.00
_cell.angle_gamma   90.00
#
_symmetry.space_group_name_H-M   'P 1'
#
loop_
_entity.id
_entity.type
_entity.pdbx_description
1 polymer ?
#
loop_
_entity_poly.entity_id
_entity_poly.type
_entity_poly.pdbx_seq_one_letter_code
_entity_poly.pdbx_strand_id
1 'polypeptide(L)'
;MGGFFGTVSKTSCVTDLFYGTDYNSHLGTKRGGLATYSEEQGFIRSIHNLQSSYFRTKFEEELDKFKGNAGIGIISDTDAQPIIINSHLGRFAIVTVAKVTNLKELEEELLSQNMHFAELSSGSTNQTELIALLIIQGKNFVEGIENVYNHIKGSCSMLLLTEDGVIAARDKWGRTPIVIGKKEGAYAATSESNSFPNLDFEIERYLGPGEIVRMHADRLEQLRKPDDKMQICSFLWVYYGFPNSCYEGRNVEEVRFTSGLKMGEQDDCDADCVCGIPDSGIGQALGYAEGKGIPYHRAITKYTPTWPRSFTPSKQELRSLVAKMKLIPNRAMLQDKRIIFCDDSIVRGTQLHDNVKILFDYGAKEVHMRIGCPPLIYGCPFIGFTASKSDMELITRQIIKELEGDENKNLDKYATTGSPEYEKMVGIIAKRFGLSSLKFNTIETLIEAIGLPKCKVCTHCFDGSSCF
;
A
#
# COMPACT_ATOMS: atom_id res chain seq x y z
N MET A 1 -1.60 1.75 -7.21
CA MET A 1 -0.93 0.87 -6.23
C MET A 1 -0.01 -0.07 -6.97
N GLY A 2 1.07 -0.52 -6.33
CA GLY A 2 1.99 -1.48 -6.89
C GLY A 2 3.14 -1.74 -5.94
N GLY A 3 3.97 -2.72 -6.27
CA GLY A 3 5.20 -3.04 -5.57
C GLY A 3 6.23 -3.57 -6.55
N PHE A 4 7.49 -3.19 -6.39
CA PHE A 4 8.57 -3.64 -7.24
C PHE A 4 9.59 -4.49 -6.48
N PHE A 5 10.36 -5.24 -7.25
CA PHE A 5 11.57 -5.92 -6.81
C PHE A 5 12.64 -5.74 -7.89
N GLY A 6 13.84 -5.37 -7.51
CA GLY A 6 14.99 -5.35 -8.40
C GLY A 6 16.19 -5.96 -7.72
N THR A 7 17.05 -6.61 -8.48
CA THR A 7 18.21 -7.32 -7.95
C THR A 7 19.39 -7.23 -8.89
N VAL A 8 20.59 -7.20 -8.32
CA VAL A 8 21.87 -7.30 -9.03
C VAL A 8 22.70 -8.36 -8.32
N SER A 9 23.20 -9.34 -9.07
CA SER A 9 23.90 -10.53 -8.55
C SER A 9 25.16 -10.82 -9.37
N LYS A 10 26.13 -11.51 -8.78
CA LYS A 10 27.30 -12.04 -9.53
C LYS A 10 26.92 -13.21 -10.45
N THR A 11 25.79 -13.85 -10.17
CA THR A 11 25.22 -14.96 -10.94
C THR A 11 23.86 -14.56 -11.51
N SER A 12 23.24 -15.47 -12.26
CA SER A 12 21.88 -15.27 -12.78
C SER A 12 20.93 -14.82 -11.66
N CYS A 13 20.22 -13.72 -11.89
CA CYS A 13 19.30 -13.14 -10.92
C CYS A 13 17.83 -13.48 -11.21
N VAL A 14 17.56 -14.27 -12.25
CA VAL A 14 16.21 -14.49 -12.81
C VAL A 14 15.26 -15.08 -11.77
N THR A 15 15.70 -16.08 -11.01
CA THR A 15 14.88 -16.74 -9.98
C THR A 15 14.55 -15.80 -8.83
N ASP A 16 15.54 -15.06 -8.32
CA ASP A 16 15.35 -14.05 -7.27
C ASP A 16 14.39 -12.96 -7.74
N LEU A 17 14.56 -12.49 -8.98
CA LEU A 17 13.70 -11.46 -9.56
C LEU A 17 12.25 -11.93 -9.70
N PHE A 18 12.04 -13.15 -10.22
CA PHE A 18 10.72 -13.72 -10.42
C PHE A 18 9.97 -13.88 -9.10
N TYR A 19 10.58 -14.58 -8.12
CA TYR A 19 9.92 -14.79 -6.83
C TYR A 19 9.84 -13.49 -6.03
N GLY A 20 10.89 -12.66 -6.01
CA GLY A 20 10.85 -11.37 -5.31
C GLY A 20 9.73 -10.45 -5.81
N THR A 21 9.46 -10.46 -7.12
CA THR A 21 8.32 -9.74 -7.70
C THR A 21 6.98 -10.37 -7.31
N ASP A 22 6.87 -11.71 -7.35
CA ASP A 22 5.63 -12.42 -7.01
C ASP A 22 5.15 -12.15 -5.57
N TYR A 23 6.07 -12.02 -4.62
CA TYR A 23 5.75 -11.72 -3.21
C TYR A 23 5.11 -10.32 -3.01
N ASN A 24 5.20 -9.45 -4.02
CA ASN A 24 4.50 -8.16 -4.05
C ASN A 24 3.07 -8.26 -4.63
N SER A 25 2.56 -9.47 -4.92
CA SER A 25 1.24 -9.67 -5.55
C SER A 25 0.04 -9.14 -4.76
N HIS A 26 0.18 -8.90 -3.45
CA HIS A 26 -0.89 -8.26 -2.66
C HIS A 26 -1.00 -6.74 -2.91
N LEU A 27 0.01 -6.11 -3.53
CA LEU A 27 0.07 -4.67 -3.79
C LEU A 27 -0.53 -4.26 -5.14
N GLY A 28 -0.99 -5.21 -5.95
CA GLY A 28 -1.64 -4.89 -7.22
C GLY A 28 -2.27 -6.11 -7.87
N THR A 29 -3.14 -5.84 -8.85
CA THR A 29 -4.10 -6.86 -9.31
C THR A 29 -4.23 -6.94 -10.82
N LYS A 30 -3.68 -5.97 -11.56
CA LYS A 30 -3.99 -5.80 -12.98
C LYS A 30 -2.86 -6.23 -13.88
N ARG A 31 -1.62 -5.91 -13.53
CA ARG A 31 -0.45 -6.08 -14.39
C ARG A 31 0.73 -6.62 -13.59
N GLY A 32 1.54 -7.44 -14.25
CA GLY A 32 2.84 -7.88 -13.77
C GLY A 32 3.84 -7.75 -14.90
N GLY A 33 5.08 -7.42 -14.57
CA GLY A 33 6.14 -7.27 -15.57
C GLY A 33 7.52 -7.56 -15.01
N LEU A 34 8.40 -8.05 -15.88
CA LEU A 34 9.81 -8.31 -15.60
C LEU A 34 10.67 -7.73 -16.72
N ALA A 35 11.83 -7.21 -16.36
CA ALA A 35 12.90 -6.89 -17.29
C ALA A 35 14.25 -7.31 -16.73
N THR A 36 15.09 -7.93 -17.56
CA THR A 36 16.48 -8.26 -17.25
C THR A 36 17.42 -7.64 -18.28
N TYR A 37 18.69 -7.51 -17.89
CA TYR A 37 19.76 -7.08 -18.78
C TYR A 37 20.90 -8.11 -18.79
N SER A 38 21.36 -8.44 -19.99
CA SER A 38 22.60 -9.21 -20.22
C SER A 38 23.42 -8.54 -21.30
N GLU A 39 24.75 -8.62 -21.21
CA GLU A 39 25.64 -8.06 -22.24
C GLU A 39 25.41 -8.71 -23.62
N GLU A 40 25.07 -10.00 -23.66
CA GLU A 40 24.88 -10.76 -24.89
C GLU A 40 23.55 -10.45 -25.61
N GLN A 41 22.44 -10.37 -24.86
CA GLN A 41 21.09 -10.23 -25.44
C GLN A 41 20.48 -8.83 -25.24
N GLY A 42 21.16 -7.95 -24.49
CA GLY A 42 20.64 -6.66 -24.08
C GLY A 42 19.46 -6.79 -23.12
N PHE A 43 18.48 -5.90 -23.27
CA PHE A 43 17.27 -5.86 -22.45
C PHE A 43 16.22 -6.85 -22.91
N ILE A 44 15.73 -7.68 -21.99
CA ILE A 44 14.66 -8.65 -22.20
C ILE A 44 13.50 -8.26 -21.31
N ARG A 45 12.28 -8.14 -21.84
CA ARG A 45 11.09 -7.70 -21.10
C ARG A 45 9.85 -8.51 -21.45
N SER A 46 9.05 -8.85 -20.45
CA SER A 46 7.67 -9.30 -20.63
C SER A 46 6.70 -8.62 -19.65
N ILE A 47 5.45 -8.43 -20.09
CA ILE A 47 4.37 -7.81 -19.30
C ILE A 47 3.09 -8.61 -19.53
N HIS A 48 2.40 -8.99 -18.46
CA HIS A 48 1.16 -9.75 -18.51
C HIS A 48 0.01 -9.06 -17.77
N ASN A 49 -1.22 -9.40 -18.16
CA ASN A 49 -2.43 -9.09 -17.40
C ASN A 49 -2.63 -10.16 -16.31
N LEU A 50 -2.91 -9.72 -15.07
CA LEU A 50 -3.09 -10.56 -13.89
C LEU A 50 -4.54 -10.63 -13.37
N GLN A 51 -5.49 -9.99 -14.06
CA GLN A 51 -6.88 -9.90 -13.60
C GLN A 51 -7.60 -11.25 -13.58
N SER A 52 -7.13 -12.22 -14.35
CA SER A 52 -7.71 -13.57 -14.45
C SER A 52 -6.76 -14.69 -14.00
N SER A 53 -5.56 -14.37 -13.53
CA SER A 53 -4.52 -15.36 -13.21
C SER A 53 -3.43 -14.79 -12.32
N TYR A 54 -2.80 -15.64 -11.52
CA TYR A 54 -1.64 -15.26 -10.71
C TYR A 54 -0.40 -14.94 -11.53
N PHE A 55 0.49 -14.12 -10.96
CA PHE A 55 1.76 -13.73 -11.57
C PHE A 55 2.59 -14.95 -11.98
N ARG A 56 2.82 -15.90 -11.06
CA ARG A 56 3.61 -17.11 -11.36
C ARG A 56 3.15 -17.85 -12.61
N THR A 57 1.86 -18.16 -12.69
CA THR A 57 1.25 -18.88 -13.82
C THR A 57 1.47 -18.17 -15.16
N LYS A 58 1.61 -16.84 -15.16
CA LYS A 58 1.84 -16.07 -16.39
C LYS A 58 3.28 -16.04 -16.85
N PHE A 59 4.24 -16.17 -15.94
CA PHE A 59 5.66 -15.97 -16.24
C PHE A 59 6.48 -17.27 -16.24
N GLU A 60 5.99 -18.34 -15.62
CA GLU A 60 6.74 -19.61 -15.43
C GLU A 60 7.24 -20.22 -16.74
N GLU A 61 6.40 -20.26 -17.78
CA GLU A 61 6.77 -20.78 -19.11
C GLU A 61 7.76 -19.86 -19.87
N GLU A 62 7.94 -18.63 -19.41
CA GLU A 62 8.81 -17.64 -20.05
C GLU A 62 10.13 -17.42 -19.30
N LEU A 63 10.32 -18.05 -18.13
CA LEU A 63 11.50 -17.83 -17.28
C LEU A 63 12.81 -18.11 -18.01
N ASP A 64 12.84 -19.14 -18.85
CA ASP A 64 14.05 -19.50 -19.62
C ASP A 64 14.46 -18.44 -20.64
N LYS A 65 13.55 -17.54 -21.03
CA LYS A 65 13.83 -16.40 -21.92
C LYS A 65 14.59 -15.30 -21.19
N PHE A 66 14.39 -15.13 -19.89
CA PHE A 66 15.10 -14.11 -19.12
C PHE A 66 16.54 -14.57 -18.88
N LYS A 67 17.48 -13.66 -19.11
CA LYS A 67 18.92 -13.87 -18.91
C LYS A 67 19.51 -12.62 -18.27
N GLY A 68 20.59 -12.83 -17.52
CA GLY A 68 21.38 -11.76 -16.96
C GLY A 68 21.48 -11.76 -15.44
N ASN A 69 22.31 -10.83 -14.99
CA ASN A 69 22.74 -10.69 -13.61
C ASN A 69 22.08 -9.48 -12.92
N ALA A 70 21.32 -8.68 -13.67
CA ALA A 70 20.56 -7.56 -13.17
C ALA A 70 19.14 -7.57 -13.76
N GLY A 71 18.16 -7.21 -12.94
CA GLY A 71 16.79 -7.09 -13.40
C GLY A 71 15.86 -6.37 -12.43
N ILE A 72 14.72 -5.93 -12.96
CA ILE A 72 13.65 -5.24 -12.24
C ILE A 72 12.30 -5.84 -12.62
N GLY A 73 11.39 -5.85 -11.66
CA GLY A 73 10.07 -6.45 -11.80
C GLY A 73 9.05 -5.66 -10.98
N ILE A 74 7.80 -5.73 -11.39
CA ILE A 74 6.72 -4.96 -10.78
C ILE A 74 5.39 -5.69 -10.85
N ILE A 75 4.64 -5.58 -9.74
CA ILE A 75 3.20 -5.78 -9.68
C ILE A 75 2.54 -4.40 -9.70
N SER A 76 1.60 -4.19 -10.62
CA SER A 76 0.95 -2.90 -10.83
C SER A 76 -0.57 -3.04 -10.87
N ASP A 77 -1.25 -2.11 -10.21
CA ASP A 77 -2.71 -1.99 -10.25
C ASP A 77 -3.20 -1.03 -11.34
N THR A 78 -2.30 -0.47 -12.14
CA THR A 78 -2.61 0.52 -13.18
C THR A 78 -1.90 0.20 -14.48
N ASP A 79 -0.65 0.62 -14.58
CA ASP A 79 0.10 0.76 -15.82
C ASP A 79 0.85 -0.52 -16.18
N ALA A 80 0.99 -0.77 -17.48
CA ALA A 80 1.90 -1.78 -17.99
C ALA A 80 3.34 -1.27 -17.84
N GLN A 81 4.16 -2.02 -17.10
CA GLN A 81 5.56 -1.72 -16.78
C GLN A 81 6.32 -3.06 -16.68
N PRO A 82 7.64 -3.13 -16.89
CA PRO A 82 8.60 -2.03 -17.10
C PRO A 82 8.48 -1.33 -18.46
N ILE A 83 8.89 -0.06 -18.55
CA ILE A 83 9.05 0.66 -19.83
C ILE A 83 10.53 0.72 -20.17
N ILE A 84 10.90 0.43 -21.43
CA ILE A 84 12.29 0.58 -21.91
C ILE A 84 12.39 1.88 -22.70
N ILE A 85 13.31 2.73 -22.30
CA ILE A 85 13.58 4.03 -22.93
C ILE A 85 15.00 4.02 -23.51
N ASN A 86 15.14 4.64 -24.68
CA ASN A 86 16.43 4.89 -25.32
C ASN A 86 16.61 6.39 -25.48
N SER A 87 17.56 6.99 -24.74
CA SER A 87 17.79 8.43 -24.74
C SER A 87 19.29 8.76 -24.72
N HIS A 88 19.65 10.03 -24.60
CA HIS A 88 21.06 10.44 -24.43
C HIS A 88 21.67 9.98 -23.10
N LEU A 89 20.85 9.58 -22.13
CA LEU A 89 21.32 8.93 -20.90
C LEU A 89 21.68 7.46 -21.10
N GLY A 90 21.51 6.95 -22.33
CA GLY A 90 21.64 5.54 -22.68
C GLY A 90 20.27 4.83 -22.69
N ARG A 91 20.32 3.50 -22.82
CA ARG A 91 19.13 2.65 -22.76
C ARG A 91 18.92 2.16 -21.33
N PHE A 92 17.70 2.28 -20.82
CA PHE A 92 17.34 1.79 -19.50
C PHE A 92 15.89 1.31 -19.46
N ALA A 93 15.58 0.38 -18.54
CA ALA A 93 14.22 0.03 -18.20
C ALA A 93 13.81 0.70 -16.89
N ILE A 94 12.56 1.09 -16.74
CA ILE A 94 12.04 1.76 -15.55
C ILE A 94 10.75 1.09 -15.03
N VAL A 95 10.65 1.00 -13.70
CA VAL A 95 9.43 0.72 -12.97
C VAL A 95 9.19 1.78 -11.91
N THR A 96 7.93 2.13 -11.67
CA THR A 96 7.53 3.17 -10.72
C THR A 96 6.35 2.71 -9.86
N VAL A 97 6.43 3.05 -8.58
CA VAL A 97 5.28 3.09 -7.67
C VAL A 97 5.03 4.56 -7.38
N ALA A 98 4.02 5.10 -8.04
CA ALA A 98 3.82 6.54 -8.06
C ALA A 98 2.33 6.94 -8.06
N LYS A 99 2.08 8.17 -7.62
CA LYS A 99 0.84 8.92 -7.82
C LYS A 99 1.20 10.33 -8.24
N VAL A 100 0.75 10.73 -9.42
CA VAL A 100 1.01 12.05 -9.99
C VAL A 100 -0.33 12.79 -10.13
N THR A 101 -0.63 13.68 -9.20
CA THR A 101 -1.92 14.40 -9.21
C THR A 101 -1.96 15.52 -10.25
N ASN A 102 -0.81 16.02 -10.67
CA ASN A 102 -0.65 17.01 -11.73
C ASN A 102 -0.26 16.40 -13.09
N LEU A 103 -0.74 15.18 -13.38
CA LEU A 103 -0.37 14.45 -14.60
C LEU A 103 -0.66 15.25 -15.88
N LYS A 104 -1.83 15.89 -15.97
CA LYS A 104 -2.23 16.69 -17.15
C LYS A 104 -1.37 17.93 -17.34
N GLU A 105 -1.02 18.61 -16.25
CA GLU A 105 -0.16 19.81 -16.26
C GLU A 105 1.22 19.44 -16.85
N LEU A 106 1.81 18.34 -16.38
CA LEU A 106 3.11 17.87 -16.86
C LEU A 106 3.05 17.32 -18.29
N GLU A 107 1.95 16.67 -18.67
CA GLU A 107 1.72 16.22 -20.05
C GLU A 107 1.72 17.41 -21.02
N GLU A 108 0.94 18.44 -20.73
CA GLU A 108 0.87 19.67 -21.55
C GLU A 108 2.24 20.36 -21.64
N GLU A 109 2.98 20.43 -20.53
CA GLU A 109 4.34 20.97 -20.50
C GLU A 109 5.29 20.19 -21.40
N LEU A 110 5.33 18.85 -21.29
CA LEU A 110 6.22 18.01 -22.09
C LEU A 110 5.86 18.05 -23.59
N LEU A 111 4.57 18.07 -23.93
CA LEU A 111 4.12 18.24 -25.32
C LEU A 111 4.53 19.61 -25.89
N SER A 112 4.46 20.68 -25.09
CA SER A 112 4.91 22.01 -25.51
C SER A 112 6.42 22.08 -25.81
N GLN A 113 7.20 21.17 -25.24
CA GLN A 113 8.63 21.00 -25.49
C GLN A 113 8.92 20.06 -26.67
N ASN A 114 7.90 19.68 -27.45
CA ASN A 114 7.97 18.73 -28.57
C ASN A 114 8.35 17.30 -28.17
N MET A 115 8.12 16.91 -26.91
CA MET A 115 8.15 15.49 -26.54
C MET A 115 6.86 14.81 -27.01
N HIS A 116 6.90 13.48 -27.14
CA HIS A 116 5.74 12.67 -27.46
C HIS A 116 5.56 11.55 -26.44
N PHE A 117 4.32 11.10 -26.28
CA PHE A 117 3.96 9.92 -25.50
C PHE A 117 3.57 8.80 -26.45
N ALA A 118 4.19 7.64 -26.30
CA ALA A 118 3.93 6.44 -27.10
C ALA A 118 3.00 5.46 -26.37
N GLU A 119 2.89 5.54 -25.05
CA GLU A 119 2.13 4.60 -24.22
C GLU A 119 0.87 5.24 -23.62
N LEU A 120 -0.22 4.49 -23.61
CA LEU A 120 -1.47 4.88 -22.96
C LEU A 120 -1.86 3.89 -21.87
N SER A 121 -2.36 4.43 -20.76
CA SER A 121 -2.93 3.68 -19.65
C SER A 121 -4.42 3.93 -19.54
N SER A 122 -5.23 2.99 -20.04
CA SER A 122 -6.70 3.11 -20.04
C SER A 122 -7.21 4.40 -20.73
N GLY A 123 -6.52 4.85 -21.79
CA GLY A 123 -6.90 6.04 -22.55
C GLY A 123 -6.42 7.37 -21.95
N SER A 124 -5.52 7.33 -20.98
CA SER A 124 -4.80 8.49 -20.45
C SER A 124 -3.29 8.27 -20.55
N THR A 125 -2.52 9.35 -20.41
CA THR A 125 -1.05 9.31 -20.40
C THR A 125 -0.50 8.30 -19.41
N ASN A 126 0.43 7.45 -19.86
CA ASN A 126 1.10 6.50 -18.99
C ASN A 126 2.01 7.27 -18.02
N GLN A 127 1.72 7.16 -16.72
CA GLN A 127 2.44 7.89 -15.69
C GLN A 127 3.94 7.52 -15.64
N THR A 128 4.29 6.26 -15.93
CA THR A 128 5.69 5.80 -15.93
C THR A 128 6.46 6.35 -17.11
N GLU A 129 5.83 6.46 -18.29
CA GLU A 129 6.44 7.11 -19.44
C GLU A 129 6.69 8.59 -19.16
N LEU A 130 5.71 9.30 -18.59
CA LEU A 130 5.87 10.69 -18.17
C LEU A 130 7.03 10.89 -17.19
N ILE A 131 7.15 10.02 -16.19
CA ILE A 131 8.26 10.04 -15.24
C ILE A 131 9.60 9.84 -15.98
N ALA A 132 9.65 8.90 -16.93
CA ALA A 132 10.85 8.67 -17.72
C ALA A 132 11.22 9.89 -18.59
N LEU A 133 10.23 10.58 -19.16
CA LEU A 133 10.45 11.81 -19.93
C LEU A 133 11.04 12.94 -19.07
N LEU A 134 10.58 13.10 -17.82
CA LEU A 134 11.20 14.03 -16.87
C LEU A 134 12.65 13.66 -16.55
N ILE A 135 12.94 12.36 -16.41
CA ILE A 135 14.30 11.86 -16.13
C ILE A 135 15.24 12.18 -17.28
N ILE A 136 14.81 11.95 -18.53
CA ILE A 136 15.68 12.22 -19.67
C ILE A 136 15.87 13.72 -19.94
N GLN A 137 15.20 14.65 -19.26
CA GLN A 137 15.56 16.07 -19.34
C GLN A 137 16.88 16.41 -18.61
N GLY A 138 17.35 15.54 -17.70
CA GLY A 138 18.60 15.72 -16.96
C GLY A 138 19.85 15.40 -17.79
N LYS A 139 21.01 15.91 -17.38
CA LYS A 139 22.31 15.56 -18.01
C LYS A 139 22.82 14.19 -17.58
N ASN A 140 22.37 13.73 -16.41
CA ASN A 140 22.64 12.41 -15.84
C ASN A 140 21.39 11.93 -15.08
N PHE A 141 21.38 10.66 -14.65
CA PHE A 141 20.23 10.10 -13.94
C PHE A 141 19.88 10.83 -12.64
N VAL A 142 20.87 11.36 -11.90
CA VAL A 142 20.60 12.08 -10.65
C VAL A 142 19.85 13.38 -10.94
N GLU A 143 20.34 14.20 -11.88
CA GLU A 143 19.65 15.42 -12.30
C GLU A 143 18.25 15.13 -12.86
N GLY A 144 18.11 14.05 -13.64
CA GLY A 144 16.83 13.61 -14.18
C GLY A 144 15.83 13.23 -13.08
N ILE A 145 16.27 12.47 -12.08
CA ILE A 145 15.43 12.09 -10.94
C ILE A 145 15.10 13.32 -10.07
N GLU A 146 16.00 14.28 -9.94
CA GLU A 146 15.69 15.56 -9.28
C GLU A 146 14.58 16.34 -10.01
N ASN A 147 14.47 16.25 -11.35
CA ASN A 147 13.31 16.80 -12.06
C ASN A 147 12.01 16.15 -11.61
N VAL A 148 11.99 14.83 -11.43
CA VAL A 148 10.82 14.09 -10.90
C VAL A 148 10.45 14.64 -9.52
N TYR A 149 11.43 14.78 -8.62
CA TYR A 149 11.21 15.28 -7.26
C TYR A 149 10.71 16.73 -7.21
N ASN A 150 11.05 17.55 -8.20
CA ASN A 150 10.70 18.97 -8.21
C ASN A 150 9.37 19.27 -8.91
N HIS A 151 8.95 18.45 -9.88
CA HIS A 151 7.77 18.72 -10.70
C HIS A 151 6.55 17.87 -10.32
N ILE A 152 6.74 16.67 -9.74
CA ILE A 152 5.61 15.81 -9.39
C ILE A 152 4.94 16.26 -8.10
N LYS A 153 3.63 16.52 -8.17
CA LYS A 153 2.74 16.61 -7.01
C LYS A 153 2.22 15.21 -6.70
N GLY A 154 2.64 14.66 -5.56
CA GLY A 154 2.26 13.32 -5.09
C GLY A 154 3.46 12.55 -4.56
N SER A 155 3.72 11.36 -5.09
CA SER A 155 4.92 10.58 -4.75
C SER A 155 5.37 9.70 -5.91
N CYS A 156 6.66 9.42 -5.99
CA CYS A 156 7.22 8.51 -6.99
C CYS A 156 8.49 7.85 -6.47
N SER A 157 8.39 6.57 -6.13
CA SER A 157 9.56 5.69 -5.93
C SER A 157 9.77 4.86 -7.18
N MET A 158 11.02 4.60 -7.55
CA MET A 158 11.35 3.98 -8.83
C MET A 158 12.60 3.11 -8.76
N LEU A 159 12.66 2.14 -9.67
CA LEU A 159 13.89 1.42 -10.02
C LEU A 159 14.19 1.62 -11.50
N LEU A 160 15.44 1.90 -11.85
CA LEU A 160 15.94 1.94 -13.21
C LEU A 160 16.98 0.84 -13.41
N LEU A 161 16.74 -0.04 -14.38
CA LEU A 161 17.71 -1.03 -14.83
C LEU A 161 18.55 -0.42 -15.94
N THR A 162 19.85 -0.36 -15.73
CA THR A 162 20.86 0.11 -16.68
C THR A 162 21.85 -1.01 -17.00
N GLU A 163 22.73 -0.79 -17.97
CA GLU A 163 23.80 -1.75 -18.29
C GLU A 163 24.80 -1.92 -17.13
N ASP A 164 24.93 -0.92 -16.25
CA ASP A 164 25.86 -0.90 -15.11
C ASP A 164 25.21 -1.34 -13.77
N GLY A 165 23.94 -1.76 -13.78
CA GLY A 165 23.21 -2.21 -12.60
C GLY A 165 21.87 -1.51 -12.40
N VAL A 166 21.35 -1.54 -11.17
CA VAL A 166 20.02 -1.02 -10.84
C VAL A 166 20.14 0.24 -9.99
N ILE A 167 19.56 1.35 -10.45
CA ILE A 167 19.40 2.57 -9.68
C ILE A 167 18.07 2.49 -8.93
N ALA A 168 18.10 2.64 -7.61
CA ALA A 168 16.92 2.75 -6.76
C ALA A 168 16.80 4.18 -6.22
N ALA A 169 15.63 4.79 -6.43
CA ALA A 169 15.36 6.16 -6.03
C ALA A 169 14.03 6.25 -5.27
N ARG A 170 14.09 6.61 -4.00
CA ARG A 170 12.91 6.72 -3.13
C ARG A 170 12.24 8.08 -3.36
N ASP A 171 10.92 8.16 -3.22
CA ASP A 171 10.20 9.43 -3.35
C ASP A 171 10.73 10.50 -2.37
N LYS A 172 10.60 11.78 -2.75
CA LYS A 172 11.17 12.94 -2.05
C LYS A 172 10.86 13.01 -0.55
N TRP A 173 9.68 12.55 -0.13
CA TRP A 173 9.28 12.55 1.29
C TRP A 173 9.33 11.17 1.94
N GLY A 174 9.76 10.15 1.21
CA GLY A 174 9.74 8.77 1.66
C GLY A 174 8.34 8.24 1.99
N ARG A 175 7.30 8.73 1.30
CA ARG A 175 5.89 8.28 1.45
C ARG A 175 5.75 6.77 1.28
N THR A 176 6.49 6.24 0.31
CA THR A 176 6.58 4.83 -0.04
C THR A 176 7.97 4.29 0.29
N PRO A 177 8.09 3.02 0.71
CA PRO A 177 9.36 2.43 1.12
C PRO A 177 10.20 1.96 -0.07
N ILE A 178 11.52 1.98 0.10
CA ILE A 178 12.45 1.11 -0.63
C ILE A 178 13.36 0.47 0.41
N VAL A 179 13.27 -0.85 0.53
CA VAL A 179 14.09 -1.67 1.42
C VAL A 179 15.21 -2.31 0.61
N ILE A 180 16.45 -2.15 1.07
CA ILE A 180 17.62 -2.80 0.49
C ILE A 180 17.91 -4.09 1.25
N GLY A 181 17.95 -5.19 0.52
CA GLY A 181 18.35 -6.50 0.99
C GLY A 181 19.74 -6.86 0.50
N LYS A 182 20.47 -7.65 1.28
CA LYS A 182 21.78 -8.18 0.90
C LYS A 182 21.84 -9.68 1.16
N LYS A 183 22.47 -10.39 0.23
CA LYS A 183 22.93 -11.76 0.43
C LYS A 183 24.31 -11.93 -0.19
N GLU A 184 24.91 -13.10 -0.04
CA GLU A 184 26.23 -13.35 -0.62
C GLU A 184 26.23 -13.12 -2.14
N GLY A 185 27.01 -12.14 -2.59
CA GLY A 185 27.17 -11.82 -4.01
C GLY A 185 25.96 -11.16 -4.68
N ALA A 186 24.96 -10.67 -3.93
CA ALA A 186 23.82 -9.95 -4.50
C ALA A 186 23.21 -8.89 -3.58
N TYR A 187 22.65 -7.86 -4.21
CA TYR A 187 21.81 -6.84 -3.57
C TYR A 187 20.43 -6.80 -4.23
N ALA A 188 19.40 -6.56 -3.42
CA ALA A 188 18.03 -6.37 -3.88
C ALA A 188 17.42 -5.07 -3.34
N ALA A 189 16.52 -4.46 -4.11
CA ALA A 189 15.69 -3.34 -3.70
C ALA A 189 14.22 -3.71 -3.89
N THR A 190 13.38 -3.52 -2.88
CA THR A 190 11.96 -3.87 -2.96
C THR A 190 11.06 -2.93 -2.17
N SER A 191 9.79 -2.90 -2.52
CA SER A 191 8.75 -2.18 -1.77
C SER A 191 8.44 -2.85 -0.42
N GLU A 192 8.62 -4.17 -0.28
CA GLU A 192 8.33 -4.90 0.96
C GLU A 192 9.34 -6.01 1.23
N SER A 193 9.76 -6.15 2.50
CA SER A 193 10.77 -7.13 2.91
C SER A 193 10.25 -8.56 3.06
N ASN A 194 8.96 -8.83 2.82
CA ASN A 194 8.35 -10.15 3.01
C ASN A 194 8.98 -11.27 2.18
N SER A 195 9.60 -10.94 1.05
CA SER A 195 10.29 -11.88 0.16
C SER A 195 11.66 -12.31 0.68
N PHE A 196 12.31 -11.46 1.47
CA PHE A 196 13.72 -11.61 1.84
C PHE A 196 14.03 -12.93 2.55
N PRO A 197 13.27 -13.36 3.59
CA PRO A 197 13.60 -14.60 4.30
C PRO A 197 13.59 -15.85 3.42
N ASN A 198 12.74 -15.90 2.39
CA ASN A 198 12.63 -17.06 1.50
C ASN A 198 13.53 -16.97 0.27
N LEU A 199 14.21 -15.83 0.08
CA LEU A 199 15.20 -15.60 -0.98
C LEU A 199 16.61 -15.43 -0.42
N ASP A 200 16.78 -15.71 0.88
CA ASP A 200 18.02 -15.63 1.65
C ASP A 200 18.66 -14.23 1.70
N PHE A 201 17.84 -13.18 1.55
CA PHE A 201 18.28 -11.80 1.78
C PHE A 201 18.05 -11.41 3.24
N GLU A 202 18.99 -10.64 3.79
CA GLU A 202 18.81 -9.92 5.05
C GLU A 202 18.56 -8.44 4.76
N ILE A 203 17.81 -7.76 5.62
CA ILE A 203 17.62 -6.31 5.50
C ILE A 203 18.95 -5.62 5.80
N GLU A 204 19.54 -5.00 4.77
CA GLU A 204 20.75 -4.18 4.92
C GLU A 204 20.39 -2.79 5.45
N ARG A 205 19.43 -2.11 4.81
CA ARG A 205 18.98 -0.76 5.18
C ARG A 205 17.70 -0.34 4.47
N TYR A 206 17.06 0.71 4.98
CA TYR A 206 16.01 1.45 4.28
C TYR A 206 16.63 2.65 3.56
N LEU A 207 16.22 2.92 2.32
CA LEU A 207 16.65 4.16 1.65
C LEU A 207 15.94 5.35 2.28
N GLY A 208 16.62 6.45 2.55
CA GLY A 208 15.98 7.65 3.11
C GLY A 208 15.15 8.43 2.08
N PRO A 209 14.40 9.47 2.51
CA PRO A 209 13.56 10.28 1.64
C PRO A 209 14.39 10.99 0.56
N GLY A 210 13.98 10.89 -0.71
CA GLY A 210 14.71 11.42 -1.86
C GLY A 210 16.06 10.76 -2.14
N GLU A 211 16.46 9.71 -1.40
CA GLU A 211 17.75 9.07 -1.61
C GLU A 211 17.82 8.33 -2.95
N ILE A 212 18.99 8.43 -3.60
CA ILE A 212 19.30 7.70 -4.84
C ILE A 212 20.55 6.86 -4.61
N VAL A 213 20.44 5.56 -4.87
CA VAL A 213 21.57 4.62 -4.84
C VAL A 213 21.66 3.83 -6.13
N ARG A 214 22.87 3.43 -6.52
CA ARG A 214 23.12 2.42 -7.54
C ARG A 214 23.55 1.13 -6.86
N MET A 215 22.87 0.04 -7.19
CA MET A 215 23.20 -1.30 -6.75
C MET A 215 24.08 -1.98 -7.78
N HIS A 216 25.22 -2.48 -7.32
CA HIS A 216 26.01 -3.49 -8.01
C HIS A 216 25.92 -4.80 -7.22
N ALA A 217 26.44 -5.89 -7.78
CA ALA A 217 26.41 -7.20 -7.12
C ALA A 217 27.23 -7.25 -5.81
N ASP A 218 28.21 -6.36 -5.65
CA ASP A 218 29.17 -6.38 -4.55
C ASP A 218 29.17 -5.10 -3.69
N ARG A 219 28.50 -4.03 -4.13
CA ARG A 219 28.47 -2.74 -3.42
C ARG A 219 27.20 -1.95 -3.71
N LEU A 220 26.92 -1.01 -2.80
CA LEU A 220 25.95 0.06 -2.98
C LEU A 220 26.70 1.38 -3.15
N GLU A 221 26.46 2.08 -4.25
CA GLU A 221 26.99 3.42 -4.50
C GLU A 221 25.89 4.46 -4.20
N GLN A 222 26.15 5.38 -3.27
CA GLN A 222 25.23 6.46 -2.98
C GLN A 222 25.42 7.60 -3.98
N LEU A 223 24.42 7.85 -4.82
CA LEU A 223 24.46 8.90 -5.85
C LEU A 223 23.91 10.23 -5.32
N ARG A 224 22.91 10.18 -4.44
CA ARG A 224 22.32 11.35 -3.76
C ARG A 224 21.94 10.97 -2.34
N LYS A 225 22.43 11.74 -1.36
CA LYS A 225 22.12 11.56 0.08
C LYS A 225 20.63 11.77 0.36
N PRO A 226 20.04 11.16 1.41
CA PRO A 226 18.66 11.44 1.79
C PRO A 226 18.44 12.87 2.29
N ASP A 227 17.20 13.35 2.19
CA ASP A 227 16.74 14.55 2.89
C ASP A 227 16.47 14.28 4.38
N ASP A 228 16.44 15.34 5.19
CA ASP A 228 16.20 15.20 6.64
C ASP A 228 14.74 14.93 7.00
N LYS A 229 13.81 15.45 6.19
CA LYS A 229 12.37 15.36 6.44
C LYS A 229 11.79 14.14 5.74
N MET A 230 10.98 13.38 6.49
CA MET A 230 10.31 12.19 6.02
C MET A 230 8.84 12.25 6.44
N GLN A 231 7.94 11.69 5.65
CA GLN A 231 6.55 11.48 6.05
C GLN A 231 6.04 10.13 5.51
N ILE A 232 6.64 9.03 5.97
CA ILE A 232 6.27 7.67 5.53
C ILE A 232 4.80 7.37 5.84
N CYS A 233 4.10 6.69 4.95
CA CYS A 233 2.67 6.48 5.11
C CYS A 233 2.30 5.57 6.30
N SER A 234 1.52 6.09 7.26
CA SER A 234 0.95 5.29 8.36
C SER A 234 0.12 4.09 7.88
N PHE A 235 -0.53 4.21 6.72
CA PHE A 235 -1.35 3.16 6.14
C PHE A 235 -0.59 1.90 5.73
N LEU A 236 0.75 1.98 5.63
CA LEU A 236 1.61 0.81 5.47
C LEU A 236 1.43 -0.16 6.65
N TRP A 237 1.34 0.33 7.88
CA TRP A 237 1.09 -0.51 9.06
C TRP A 237 -0.39 -0.79 9.29
N VAL A 238 -1.27 0.20 9.03
CA VAL A 238 -2.73 0.02 9.24
C VAL A 238 -3.30 -1.10 8.37
N TYR A 239 -2.99 -1.11 7.06
CA TYR A 239 -3.68 -2.00 6.12
C TYR A 239 -2.80 -2.63 5.04
N TYR A 240 -1.97 -1.84 4.37
CA TYR A 240 -1.33 -2.29 3.12
C TYR A 240 -0.24 -3.32 3.33
N GLY A 241 0.58 -3.12 4.35
CA GLY A 241 1.75 -3.93 4.57
C GLY A 241 1.42 -5.37 4.85
N PHE A 242 2.24 -6.25 4.28
CA PHE A 242 2.23 -7.65 4.62
C PHE A 242 2.66 -7.83 6.09
N PRO A 243 2.03 -8.71 6.88
CA PRO A 243 2.32 -8.87 8.31
C PRO A 243 3.82 -9.05 8.65
N ASN A 244 4.54 -9.81 7.82
CA ASN A 244 5.97 -10.08 7.99
C ASN A 244 6.90 -8.97 7.47
N SER A 245 6.36 -7.95 6.79
CA SER A 245 7.16 -6.83 6.29
C SER A 245 7.53 -5.87 7.42
N CYS A 246 8.68 -5.23 7.27
CA CYS A 246 9.13 -4.16 8.14
C CYS A 246 9.35 -2.88 7.33
N TYR A 247 8.90 -1.74 7.88
CA TYR A 247 9.18 -0.42 7.31
C TYR A 247 9.89 0.41 8.37
N GLU A 248 11.03 1.01 8.02
CA GLU A 248 11.84 1.77 8.99
C GLU A 248 12.18 0.98 10.28
N GLY A 249 12.38 -0.34 10.14
CA GLY A 249 12.65 -1.24 11.26
C GLY A 249 11.45 -1.59 12.12
N ARG A 250 10.23 -1.21 11.71
CA ARG A 250 8.98 -1.46 12.44
C ARG A 250 8.14 -2.52 11.72
N ASN A 251 7.93 -3.66 12.38
CA ASN A 251 7.17 -4.77 11.81
C ASN A 251 5.67 -4.46 11.76
N VAL A 252 5.00 -4.89 10.69
CA VAL A 252 3.56 -4.62 10.48
C VAL A 252 2.68 -5.32 11.52
N GLU A 253 2.90 -6.62 11.77
CA GLU A 253 2.07 -7.38 12.72
C GLU A 253 2.27 -6.89 14.16
N GLU A 254 3.50 -6.59 14.55
CA GLU A 254 3.83 -6.03 15.87
C GLU A 254 3.12 -4.68 16.12
N VAL A 255 3.11 -3.79 15.12
CA VAL A 255 2.41 -2.49 15.22
C VAL A 255 0.90 -2.71 15.34
N ARG A 256 0.32 -3.61 14.54
CA ARG A 256 -1.12 -3.94 14.62
C ARG A 256 -1.48 -4.52 15.97
N PHE A 257 -0.69 -5.46 16.47
CA PHE A 257 -0.86 -6.06 17.79
C PHE A 257 -0.78 -5.00 18.90
N THR A 258 0.27 -4.18 18.93
CA THR A 258 0.47 -3.14 19.95
C THR A 258 -0.66 -2.11 19.92
N SER A 259 -1.10 -1.72 18.72
CA SER A 259 -2.25 -0.83 18.51
C SER A 259 -3.54 -1.42 19.10
N GLY A 260 -3.79 -2.71 18.87
CA GLY A 260 -4.91 -3.44 19.45
C GLY A 260 -4.83 -3.56 20.97
N LEU A 261 -3.67 -3.94 21.50
CA LEU A 261 -3.40 -4.11 22.93
C LEU A 261 -3.82 -2.88 23.72
N LYS A 262 -3.29 -1.71 23.34
CA LYS A 262 -3.60 -0.43 23.99
C LYS A 262 -5.06 -0.04 23.89
N MET A 263 -5.69 -0.31 22.75
CA MET A 263 -7.12 -0.06 22.58
C MET A 263 -7.95 -0.95 23.51
N GLY A 264 -7.56 -2.23 23.68
CA GLY A 264 -8.22 -3.18 24.57
C GLY A 264 -8.11 -2.81 26.05
N GLU A 265 -6.95 -2.32 26.49
CA GLU A 265 -6.69 -1.88 27.87
C GLU A 265 -7.57 -0.70 28.31
N GLN A 266 -7.91 0.18 27.37
CA GLN A 266 -8.67 1.41 27.65
C GLN A 266 -10.17 1.27 27.40
N ASP A 267 -10.60 0.18 26.77
CA ASP A 267 -12.00 0.00 26.42
C ASP A 267 -12.79 -0.62 27.58
N ASP A 268 -13.89 0.02 27.96
CA ASP A 268 -14.79 -0.37 29.03
C ASP A 268 -15.94 -1.28 28.58
N CYS A 269 -16.05 -1.58 27.27
CA CYS A 269 -17.13 -2.39 26.71
C CYS A 269 -17.13 -3.84 27.25
N ASP A 270 -18.26 -4.33 27.75
CA ASP A 270 -18.42 -5.74 28.11
C ASP A 270 -18.62 -6.60 26.85
N ALA A 271 -17.87 -7.69 26.72
CA ALA A 271 -18.00 -8.64 25.62
C ALA A 271 -17.50 -10.04 26.03
N ASP A 272 -17.91 -11.06 25.29
CA ASP A 272 -17.58 -12.45 25.59
C ASP A 272 -16.34 -12.94 24.81
N CYS A 273 -16.07 -12.36 23.64
CA CYS A 273 -14.87 -12.64 22.85
C CYS A 273 -14.55 -11.54 21.82
N VAL A 274 -13.35 -11.63 21.25
CA VAL A 274 -12.86 -10.74 20.18
C VAL A 274 -12.65 -11.53 18.90
N CYS A 275 -12.95 -10.93 17.75
CA CYS A 275 -12.70 -11.49 16.43
C CYS A 275 -12.11 -10.43 15.50
N GLY A 276 -11.08 -10.78 14.74
CA GLY A 276 -10.61 -9.91 13.65
C GLY A 276 -11.46 -10.09 12.40
N ILE A 277 -11.73 -9.00 11.68
CA ILE A 277 -12.21 -9.07 10.30
C ILE A 277 -11.02 -9.48 9.43
N PRO A 278 -11.06 -10.67 8.78
CA PRO A 278 -9.88 -11.23 8.15
C PRO A 278 -9.55 -10.57 6.80
N ASP A 279 -8.28 -10.40 6.42
CA ASP A 279 -7.09 -10.85 7.17
C ASP A 279 -6.44 -9.73 8.00
N SER A 280 -6.62 -8.46 7.61
CA SER A 280 -5.92 -7.29 8.18
C SER A 280 -6.29 -6.99 9.63
N GLY A 281 -7.55 -7.20 10.03
CA GLY A 281 -8.01 -6.98 11.40
C GLY A 281 -7.53 -8.02 12.41
N ILE A 282 -6.89 -9.11 11.98
CA ILE A 282 -6.46 -10.20 12.87
C ILE A 282 -5.40 -9.75 13.86
N GLY A 283 -4.32 -9.10 13.41
CA GLY A 283 -3.22 -8.68 14.30
C GLY A 283 -3.70 -7.72 15.39
N GLN A 284 -4.56 -6.77 15.03
CA GLN A 284 -5.20 -5.88 16.01
C GLN A 284 -6.12 -6.63 16.97
N ALA A 285 -6.93 -7.57 16.48
CA ALA A 285 -7.82 -8.36 17.33
C ALA A 285 -7.08 -9.22 18.36
N LEU A 286 -5.92 -9.78 17.98
CA LEU A 286 -5.07 -10.54 18.89
C LEU A 286 -4.56 -9.66 20.03
N GLY A 287 -4.00 -8.49 19.70
CA GLY A 287 -3.57 -7.53 20.73
C GLY A 287 -4.74 -7.04 21.58
N TYR A 288 -5.86 -6.68 20.95
CA TYR A 288 -7.05 -6.21 21.66
C TYR A 288 -7.58 -7.25 22.65
N ALA A 289 -7.64 -8.53 22.26
CA ALA A 289 -8.03 -9.63 23.13
C ALA A 289 -7.13 -9.73 24.37
N GLU A 290 -5.81 -9.60 24.17
CA GLU A 290 -4.84 -9.61 25.27
C GLU A 290 -5.01 -8.42 26.20
N GLY A 291 -5.15 -7.21 25.66
CA GLY A 291 -5.31 -5.98 26.46
C GLY A 291 -6.63 -5.93 27.21
N LYS A 292 -7.68 -6.50 26.63
CA LYS A 292 -9.01 -6.59 27.24
C LYS A 292 -9.16 -7.76 28.22
N GLY A 293 -8.28 -8.76 28.16
CA GLY A 293 -8.33 -9.97 29.00
C GLY A 293 -9.48 -10.93 28.65
N ILE A 294 -9.92 -10.98 27.40
CA ILE A 294 -10.99 -11.85 26.91
C ILE A 294 -10.52 -12.67 25.70
N PRO A 295 -11.09 -13.86 25.42
CA PRO A 295 -10.54 -14.75 24.41
C PRO A 295 -10.71 -14.23 22.98
N TYR A 296 -9.70 -14.45 22.13
CA TYR A 296 -9.85 -14.36 20.68
C TYR A 296 -10.56 -15.60 20.13
N HIS A 297 -11.55 -15.38 19.27
CA HIS A 297 -12.32 -16.41 18.60
C HIS A 297 -12.49 -16.07 17.12
N ARG A 298 -12.35 -17.09 16.27
CA ARG A 298 -12.56 -16.94 14.82
C ARG A 298 -14.06 -17.08 14.49
N ALA A 299 -14.80 -15.98 14.70
CA ALA A 299 -16.23 -15.90 14.42
C ALA A 299 -16.54 -15.64 12.93
N ILE A 300 -15.57 -15.17 12.15
CA ILE A 300 -15.66 -15.00 10.70
C ILE A 300 -14.38 -15.58 10.08
N THR A 301 -14.51 -16.23 8.93
CA THR A 301 -13.37 -16.72 8.14
C THR A 301 -13.45 -16.19 6.72
N LYS A 302 -12.30 -15.84 6.14
CA LYS A 302 -12.22 -15.47 4.73
C LYS A 302 -12.18 -16.71 3.83
N TYR A 303 -13.01 -16.72 2.79
CA TYR A 303 -12.99 -17.77 1.76
C TYR A 303 -11.89 -17.47 0.74
N THR A 304 -10.69 -18.00 0.97
CA THR A 304 -9.47 -17.75 0.20
C THR A 304 -9.27 -18.56 -1.10
N PRO A 305 -9.86 -19.76 -1.31
CA PRO A 305 -9.54 -20.57 -2.50
C PRO A 305 -9.89 -19.95 -3.85
N THR A 306 -10.96 -19.13 -3.92
CA THR A 306 -11.48 -18.61 -5.20
C THR A 306 -11.38 -17.10 -5.36
N TRP A 307 -11.05 -16.36 -4.29
CA TRP A 307 -11.09 -14.90 -4.27
C TRP A 307 -9.81 -14.33 -3.66
N PRO A 308 -8.71 -14.27 -4.44
CA PRO A 308 -7.50 -13.63 -3.95
C PRO A 308 -7.79 -12.18 -3.55
N ARG A 309 -6.95 -11.63 -2.66
CA ARG A 309 -7.05 -10.23 -2.19
C ARG A 309 -7.21 -9.26 -3.37
N SER A 310 -6.58 -9.61 -4.48
CA SER A 310 -6.49 -8.86 -5.72
C SER A 310 -7.73 -8.91 -6.64
N PHE A 311 -8.68 -9.83 -6.45
CA PHE A 311 -9.82 -9.91 -7.37
C PHE A 311 -10.90 -8.86 -7.03
N THR A 312 -11.08 -7.89 -7.93
CA THR A 312 -12.15 -6.88 -7.88
C THR A 312 -12.84 -6.75 -9.25
N PRO A 313 -14.10 -7.21 -9.39
CA PRO A 313 -14.87 -7.07 -10.63
C PRO A 313 -15.03 -5.62 -11.10
N SER A 314 -15.28 -5.39 -12.39
CA SER A 314 -15.57 -4.04 -12.92
C SER A 314 -17.00 -3.58 -12.63
N LYS A 315 -17.98 -4.49 -12.60
CA LYS A 315 -19.40 -4.19 -12.33
C LYS A 315 -19.69 -4.14 -10.83
N GLN A 316 -20.42 -3.10 -10.39
CA GLN A 316 -20.74 -2.88 -8.97
C GLN A 316 -21.57 -4.02 -8.35
N GLU A 317 -22.53 -4.58 -9.08
CA GLU A 317 -23.34 -5.72 -8.61
C GLU A 317 -22.48 -6.96 -8.30
N LEU A 318 -21.54 -7.28 -9.18
CA LEU A 318 -20.57 -8.35 -8.97
C LEU A 318 -19.62 -8.05 -7.80
N ARG A 319 -19.25 -6.78 -7.56
CA ARG A 319 -18.45 -6.41 -6.38
C ARG A 319 -19.20 -6.70 -5.08
N SER A 320 -20.48 -6.33 -5.01
CA SER A 320 -21.32 -6.61 -3.84
C SER A 320 -21.50 -8.11 -3.62
N LEU A 321 -21.72 -8.88 -4.68
CA LEU A 321 -21.80 -10.34 -4.59
C LEU A 321 -20.47 -10.96 -4.11
N VAL A 322 -19.34 -10.59 -4.72
CA VAL A 322 -18.02 -11.09 -4.32
C VAL A 322 -17.70 -10.73 -2.87
N ALA A 323 -18.07 -9.52 -2.42
CA ALA A 323 -17.90 -9.12 -1.03
C ALA A 323 -18.68 -10.02 -0.07
N LYS A 324 -19.95 -10.33 -0.38
CA LYS A 324 -20.77 -11.27 0.39
C LYS A 324 -20.17 -12.69 0.41
N MET A 325 -19.59 -13.12 -0.70
CA MET A 325 -18.99 -14.47 -0.83
C MET A 325 -17.64 -14.61 -0.12
N LYS A 326 -16.95 -13.50 0.19
CA LYS A 326 -15.60 -13.50 0.75
C LYS A 326 -15.56 -13.84 2.24
N LEU A 327 -16.58 -13.47 3.02
CA LEU A 327 -16.60 -13.65 4.47
C LEU A 327 -17.68 -14.64 4.87
N ILE A 328 -17.27 -15.68 5.59
CA ILE A 328 -18.15 -16.74 6.07
C ILE A 328 -18.31 -16.57 7.59
N PRO A 329 -19.49 -16.16 8.08
CA PRO A 329 -19.80 -16.13 9.50
C PRO A 329 -19.93 -17.55 10.06
N ASN A 330 -19.41 -17.76 11.26
CA ASN A 330 -19.45 -19.04 11.96
C ASN A 330 -20.52 -19.00 13.07
N ARG A 331 -21.73 -19.50 12.76
CA ARG A 331 -22.88 -19.52 13.70
C ARG A 331 -22.51 -20.12 15.06
N ALA A 332 -21.74 -21.20 15.10
CA ALA A 332 -21.35 -21.86 16.35
C ALA A 332 -20.48 -20.96 17.27
N MET A 333 -19.77 -20.00 16.68
CA MET A 333 -18.95 -19.03 17.42
C MET A 333 -19.70 -17.72 17.70
N LEU A 334 -20.82 -17.47 17.04
CA LEU A 334 -21.62 -16.24 17.13
C LEU A 334 -22.80 -16.36 18.11
N GLN A 335 -23.43 -17.53 18.18
CA GLN A 335 -24.69 -17.76 18.88
C GLN A 335 -24.66 -17.29 20.35
N ASP A 336 -25.58 -16.38 20.68
CA ASP A 336 -25.83 -15.79 22.00
C ASP A 336 -24.65 -15.02 22.62
N LYS A 337 -23.62 -14.66 21.82
CA LYS A 337 -22.43 -13.95 22.29
C LYS A 337 -22.46 -12.45 21.97
N ARG A 338 -21.87 -11.66 22.86
CA ARG A 338 -21.49 -10.26 22.66
C ARG A 338 -20.06 -10.24 22.13
N ILE A 339 -19.86 -9.72 20.93
CA ILE A 339 -18.59 -9.90 20.22
C ILE A 339 -18.02 -8.56 19.80
N ILE A 340 -16.74 -8.39 20.08
CA ILE A 340 -15.95 -7.28 19.56
C ILE A 340 -15.29 -7.71 18.26
N PHE A 341 -15.56 -6.98 17.20
CA PHE A 341 -14.90 -7.13 15.91
C PHE A 341 -13.85 -6.03 15.72
N CYS A 342 -12.62 -6.42 15.40
CA CYS A 342 -11.58 -5.47 15.01
C CYS A 342 -11.42 -5.45 13.49
N ASP A 343 -11.44 -4.27 12.89
CA ASP A 343 -11.23 -4.04 11.46
C ASP A 343 -10.19 -2.93 11.26
N ASP A 344 -9.51 -2.91 10.12
CA ASP A 344 -8.40 -1.96 9.90
C ASP A 344 -8.87 -0.51 9.73
N SER A 345 -9.95 -0.30 8.98
CA SER A 345 -10.42 1.03 8.58
C SER A 345 -11.88 1.01 8.11
N ILE A 346 -12.54 2.18 8.14
CA ILE A 346 -13.85 2.38 7.50
C ILE A 346 -13.71 3.47 6.44
N VAL A 347 -13.82 3.10 5.16
CA VAL A 347 -13.81 4.05 4.03
C VAL A 347 -15.24 4.45 3.66
N ARG A 348 -15.96 3.59 2.92
CA ARG A 348 -17.36 3.81 2.50
C ARG A 348 -18.37 3.19 3.48
N GLY A 349 -17.96 2.15 4.20
CA GLY A 349 -18.78 1.42 5.17
C GLY A 349 -19.89 0.52 4.62
N THR A 350 -20.10 0.46 3.30
CA THR A 350 -21.17 -0.37 2.70
C THR A 350 -21.02 -1.87 3.00
N GLN A 351 -19.79 -2.39 2.96
CA GLN A 351 -19.53 -3.79 3.30
C GLN A 351 -19.80 -4.08 4.79
N LEU A 352 -19.42 -3.15 5.66
CA LEU A 352 -19.61 -3.30 7.10
C LEU A 352 -21.10 -3.32 7.44
N HIS A 353 -21.89 -2.39 6.88
CA HIS A 353 -23.33 -2.34 7.03
C HIS A 353 -24.01 -3.69 6.71
N ASP A 354 -23.69 -4.27 5.54
CA ASP A 354 -24.32 -5.52 5.10
C ASP A 354 -23.88 -6.71 5.96
N ASN A 355 -22.62 -6.72 6.40
CA ASN A 355 -22.07 -7.78 7.24
C ASN A 355 -22.69 -7.78 8.64
N VAL A 356 -22.93 -6.61 9.25
CA VAL A 356 -23.46 -6.53 10.62
C VAL A 356 -24.82 -7.21 10.73
N LYS A 357 -25.72 -6.98 9.76
CA LYS A 357 -27.02 -7.67 9.73
C LYS A 357 -26.85 -9.20 9.72
N ILE A 358 -25.93 -9.70 8.90
CA ILE A 358 -25.65 -11.13 8.80
C ILE A 358 -25.14 -11.68 10.15
N LEU A 359 -24.34 -10.93 10.91
CA LEU A 359 -23.86 -11.37 12.22
C LEU A 359 -24.99 -11.56 13.22
N PHE A 360 -25.96 -10.64 13.26
CA PHE A 360 -27.17 -10.80 14.08
C PHE A 360 -28.05 -11.97 13.59
N ASP A 361 -28.25 -12.11 12.28
CA ASP A 361 -29.00 -13.25 11.69
C ASP A 361 -28.34 -14.62 12.01
N TYR A 362 -27.05 -14.62 12.33
CA TYR A 362 -26.26 -15.78 12.74
C TYR A 362 -26.20 -15.97 14.26
N GLY A 363 -26.94 -15.18 15.03
CA GLY A 363 -27.17 -15.38 16.46
C GLY A 363 -26.30 -14.52 17.38
N ALA A 364 -25.55 -13.54 16.87
CA ALA A 364 -24.84 -12.59 17.73
C ALA A 364 -25.82 -11.79 18.59
N LYS A 365 -25.54 -11.64 19.88
CA LYS A 365 -26.34 -10.85 20.81
C LYS A 365 -26.01 -9.35 20.71
N GLU A 366 -24.72 -9.03 20.62
CA GLU A 366 -24.21 -7.67 20.46
C GLU A 366 -23.01 -7.69 19.49
N VAL A 367 -22.91 -6.65 18.66
CA VAL A 367 -21.84 -6.50 17.67
C VAL A 367 -21.16 -5.15 17.91
N HIS A 368 -19.98 -5.19 18.51
CA HIS A 368 -19.16 -4.01 18.81
C HIS A 368 -18.03 -3.92 17.80
N MET A 369 -17.83 -2.76 17.17
CA MET A 369 -16.78 -2.59 16.16
C MET A 369 -15.64 -1.72 16.69
N ARG A 370 -14.39 -2.11 16.41
CA ARG A 370 -13.16 -1.44 16.82
C ARG A 370 -12.23 -1.27 15.64
N ILE A 371 -11.98 -0.02 15.26
CA ILE A 371 -11.25 0.30 14.03
C ILE A 371 -9.80 0.64 14.35
N GLY A 372 -8.85 -0.01 13.68
CA GLY A 372 -7.41 0.07 13.93
C GLY A 372 -6.75 1.40 13.63
N CYS A 373 -7.47 2.31 12.97
CA CYS A 373 -7.03 3.67 12.71
C CYS A 373 -8.07 4.70 13.15
N PRO A 374 -7.67 5.98 13.24
CA PRO A 374 -8.61 7.10 13.36
C PRO A 374 -9.59 7.16 12.17
N PRO A 375 -10.72 7.87 12.30
CA PRO A 375 -11.62 8.08 11.19
C PRO A 375 -10.91 8.73 9.99
N LEU A 376 -11.22 8.26 8.79
CA LEU A 376 -10.69 8.84 7.56
C LEU A 376 -11.42 10.12 7.24
N ILE A 377 -10.83 11.28 7.52
CA ILE A 377 -11.42 12.60 7.26
C ILE A 377 -10.90 13.18 5.94
N TYR A 378 -9.70 12.86 5.47
CA TYR A 378 -9.13 13.46 4.27
C TYR A 378 -8.80 12.40 3.21
N GLY A 379 -9.13 12.66 1.95
CA GLY A 379 -8.62 11.86 0.84
C GLY A 379 -7.12 11.99 0.73
N CYS A 380 -6.43 10.91 0.36
CA CYS A 380 -4.98 10.96 0.24
C CYS A 380 -4.56 11.62 -1.09
N PRO A 381 -3.78 12.71 -1.09
CA PRO A 381 -3.22 13.26 -2.33
C PRO A 381 -1.87 12.62 -2.70
N PHE A 382 -1.19 11.96 -1.76
CA PHE A 382 0.22 11.59 -1.91
C PHE A 382 0.44 10.22 -2.55
N ILE A 383 -0.36 9.21 -2.22
CA ILE A 383 -0.15 7.82 -2.67
C ILE A 383 -1.38 7.22 -3.34
N GLY A 384 -1.14 6.32 -4.31
CA GLY A 384 -2.15 5.65 -5.13
C GLY A 384 -2.71 4.38 -4.51
N PHE A 385 -2.88 4.39 -3.19
CA PHE A 385 -3.28 3.24 -2.38
C PHE A 385 -4.81 3.14 -2.26
N THR A 386 -5.51 4.27 -2.19
CA THR A 386 -6.98 4.29 -2.25
C THR A 386 -7.46 4.38 -3.70
N ALA A 387 -8.53 3.64 -4.02
CA ALA A 387 -9.27 3.78 -5.27
C ALA A 387 -10.30 4.93 -5.23
N SER A 388 -10.41 5.63 -4.11
CA SER A 388 -11.34 6.75 -3.96
C SER A 388 -11.02 7.86 -4.94
N LYS A 389 -12.06 8.34 -5.63
CA LYS A 389 -11.97 9.45 -6.59
C LYS A 389 -12.43 10.78 -6.00
N SER A 390 -13.05 10.76 -4.82
CA SER A 390 -13.61 11.94 -4.16
C SER A 390 -13.65 11.72 -2.65
N ASP A 391 -13.42 12.79 -1.90
CA ASP A 391 -13.59 12.79 -0.45
C ASP A 391 -15.00 12.39 -0.02
N MET A 392 -16.02 12.64 -0.87
CA MET A 392 -17.40 12.21 -0.62
C MET A 392 -17.60 10.69 -0.63
N GLU A 393 -16.62 9.90 -1.05
CA GLU A 393 -16.67 8.44 -0.84
C GLU A 393 -16.37 8.05 0.61
N LEU A 394 -15.80 8.94 1.42
CA LEU A 394 -15.59 8.70 2.84
C LEU A 394 -16.92 8.86 3.59
N ILE A 395 -17.31 7.86 4.38
CA ILE A 395 -18.56 7.90 5.17
C ILE A 395 -18.58 9.08 6.14
N THR A 396 -17.42 9.44 6.68
CA THR A 396 -17.21 10.61 7.53
C THR A 396 -17.61 11.90 6.80
N ARG A 397 -17.18 12.09 5.55
CA ARG A 397 -17.49 13.26 4.73
C ARG A 397 -18.95 13.35 4.34
N GLN A 398 -19.59 12.21 4.06
CA GLN A 398 -21.03 12.15 3.84
C GLN A 398 -21.79 12.63 5.08
N ILE A 399 -21.42 12.14 6.27
CA ILE A 399 -22.06 12.54 7.53
C ILE A 399 -21.79 14.01 7.85
N ILE A 400 -20.57 14.50 7.65
CA ILE A 400 -20.24 15.92 7.83
C ILE A 400 -21.13 16.79 6.93
N LYS A 401 -21.29 16.42 5.65
CA LYS A 401 -22.20 17.11 4.73
C LYS A 401 -23.64 17.13 5.22
N GLU A 402 -24.14 15.99 5.72
CA GLU A 402 -25.50 15.88 6.26
C GLU A 402 -25.71 16.77 7.50
N LEU A 403 -24.69 16.89 8.36
CA LEU A 403 -24.76 17.67 9.59
C LEU A 403 -24.54 19.17 9.39
N GLU A 404 -23.68 19.54 8.44
CA GLU A 404 -23.15 20.89 8.29
C GLU A 404 -23.63 21.61 7.03
N GLY A 405 -24.21 20.87 6.07
CA GLY A 405 -24.54 21.34 4.73
C GLY A 405 -23.34 21.42 3.77
N ASP A 406 -22.12 21.20 4.27
CA ASP A 406 -20.86 21.27 3.53
C ASP A 406 -19.90 20.19 4.05
N GLU A 407 -19.44 19.31 3.16
CA GLU A 407 -18.51 18.23 3.50
C GLU A 407 -17.13 18.69 3.98
N ASN A 408 -16.77 19.97 3.84
CA ASN A 408 -15.47 20.55 4.21
C ASN A 408 -15.50 21.39 5.49
N LYS A 409 -16.65 21.46 6.16
CA LYS A 409 -16.81 22.34 7.33
C LYS A 409 -16.35 21.65 8.61
N ASN A 410 -15.62 22.39 9.46
CA ASN A 410 -15.18 21.95 10.80
C ASN A 410 -14.37 20.64 10.85
N LEU A 411 -13.61 20.32 9.79
CA LEU A 411 -12.91 19.03 9.68
C LEU A 411 -11.96 18.73 10.84
N ASP A 412 -11.28 19.76 11.34
CA ASP A 412 -10.39 19.69 12.50
C ASP A 412 -11.10 19.15 13.75
N LYS A 413 -12.36 19.55 13.95
CA LYS A 413 -13.16 19.07 15.08
C LYS A 413 -13.57 17.62 14.89
N TYR A 414 -14.03 17.24 13.70
CA TYR A 414 -14.37 15.85 13.39
C TYR A 414 -13.15 14.91 13.40
N ALA A 415 -11.94 15.43 13.17
CA ALA A 415 -10.68 14.70 13.27
C ALA A 415 -10.18 14.56 14.73
N THR A 416 -10.62 15.43 15.63
CA THR A 416 -10.19 15.45 17.03
C THR A 416 -11.00 14.46 17.85
N THR A 417 -10.36 13.37 18.29
CA THR A 417 -11.00 12.33 19.12
C THR A 417 -11.59 12.94 20.39
N GLY A 418 -12.84 12.58 20.72
CA GLY A 418 -13.54 13.07 21.92
C GLY A 418 -14.18 14.46 21.78
N SER A 419 -14.05 15.14 20.65
CA SER A 419 -14.80 16.37 20.40
C SER A 419 -16.31 16.07 20.27
N PRO A 420 -17.21 17.03 20.55
CA PRO A 420 -18.64 16.84 20.36
C PRO A 420 -19.02 16.45 18.92
N GLU A 421 -18.35 17.03 17.93
CA GLU A 421 -18.52 16.74 16.51
C GLU A 421 -18.07 15.30 16.17
N TYR A 422 -16.92 14.88 16.69
CA TYR A 422 -16.41 13.52 16.53
C TYR A 422 -17.38 12.49 17.13
N GLU A 423 -17.78 12.65 18.38
CA GLU A 423 -18.67 11.70 19.08
C GLU A 423 -20.02 11.58 18.36
N LYS A 424 -20.55 12.72 17.90
CA LYS A 424 -21.78 12.75 17.10
C LYS A 424 -21.63 11.99 15.79
N MET A 425 -20.53 12.20 15.06
CA MET A 425 -20.25 11.49 13.81
C MET A 425 -20.12 9.99 14.05
N VAL A 426 -19.32 9.57 15.03
CA VAL A 426 -19.13 8.14 15.37
C VAL A 426 -20.45 7.48 15.76
N GLY A 427 -21.27 8.15 16.57
CA GLY A 427 -22.60 7.67 16.95
C GLY A 427 -23.55 7.50 15.74
N ILE A 428 -23.50 8.42 14.78
CA ILE A 428 -24.28 8.31 13.53
C ILE A 428 -23.79 7.12 12.69
N ILE A 429 -22.47 6.91 12.56
CA ILE A 429 -21.92 5.76 11.85
C ILE A 429 -22.38 4.46 12.52
N ALA A 430 -22.26 4.36 13.85
CA ALA A 430 -22.67 3.19 14.61
C ALA A 430 -24.16 2.85 14.37
N LYS A 431 -25.03 3.86 14.51
CA LYS A 431 -26.47 3.70 14.28
C LYS A 431 -26.79 3.32 12.84
N ARG A 432 -26.12 3.96 11.87
CA ARG A 432 -26.31 3.68 10.43
C ARG A 432 -25.98 2.24 10.10
N PHE A 433 -24.97 1.65 10.74
CA PHE A 433 -24.57 0.25 10.52
C PHE A 433 -25.28 -0.75 11.43
N GLY A 434 -26.13 -0.31 12.36
CA GLY A 434 -26.79 -1.19 13.31
C GLY A 434 -25.84 -1.83 14.32
N LEU A 435 -24.71 -1.17 14.62
CA LEU A 435 -23.72 -1.64 15.59
C LEU A 435 -24.18 -1.38 17.03
N SER A 436 -23.84 -2.28 17.95
CA SER A 436 -24.04 -2.07 19.39
C SER A 436 -23.12 -0.97 19.91
N SER A 437 -21.89 -0.87 19.40
CA SER A 437 -20.99 0.25 19.64
C SER A 437 -19.93 0.34 18.54
N LEU A 438 -19.35 1.54 18.36
CA LEU A 438 -18.23 1.78 17.46
C LEU A 438 -17.19 2.63 18.18
N LYS A 439 -15.92 2.24 18.11
CA LYS A 439 -14.79 3.09 18.51
C LYS A 439 -13.71 3.02 17.42
N PHE A 440 -13.08 4.15 17.15
CA PHE A 440 -11.87 4.24 16.32
C PHE A 440 -10.65 4.34 17.23
N ASN A 441 -9.51 3.84 16.78
CA ASN A 441 -8.26 4.06 17.48
C ASN A 441 -7.79 5.52 17.32
N THR A 442 -6.98 5.99 18.24
CA THR A 442 -6.52 7.39 18.26
C THR A 442 -5.24 7.57 17.43
N ILE A 443 -4.95 8.81 17.03
CA ILE A 443 -3.70 9.12 16.34
C ILE A 443 -2.51 8.87 17.27
N GLU A 444 -2.68 9.19 18.55
CA GLU A 444 -1.68 9.02 19.60
C GLU A 444 -1.30 7.56 19.73
N THR A 445 -2.27 6.66 19.88
CA THR A 445 -2.04 5.21 19.97
C THR A 445 -1.41 4.67 18.69
N LEU A 446 -1.86 5.11 17.51
CA LEU A 446 -1.28 4.68 16.24
C LEU A 446 0.19 5.10 16.10
N ILE A 447 0.52 6.36 16.40
CA ILE A 447 1.90 6.86 16.33
C ILE A 447 2.79 6.16 17.35
N GLU A 448 2.28 5.96 18.57
CA GLU A 448 3.01 5.27 19.62
C GLU A 448 3.26 3.80 19.26
N ALA A 449 2.27 3.11 18.68
CA ALA A 449 2.41 1.74 18.20
C ALA A 449 3.41 1.64 17.04
N ILE A 450 3.40 2.58 16.09
CA ILE A 450 4.40 2.66 15.01
C ILE A 450 5.81 2.91 15.60
N GLY A 451 5.91 3.65 16.70
CA GLY A 451 7.19 3.91 17.36
C GLY A 451 8.13 4.83 16.57
N LEU A 452 7.59 5.65 15.68
CA LEU A 452 8.29 6.73 14.99
C LEU A 452 7.74 8.09 15.44
N PRO A 453 8.56 9.16 15.45
CA PRO A 453 8.04 10.49 15.73
C PRO A 453 6.91 10.88 14.77
N LYS A 454 5.84 11.51 15.27
CA LYS A 454 4.69 11.94 14.44
C LYS A 454 5.12 12.73 13.20
N CYS A 455 6.12 13.61 13.33
CA CYS A 455 6.63 14.40 12.21
C CYS A 455 7.23 13.56 11.07
N LYS A 456 7.64 12.32 11.35
CA LYS A 456 8.17 11.36 10.36
C LYS A 456 7.10 10.48 9.71
N VAL A 457 5.87 10.50 10.21
CA VAL A 457 4.76 9.64 9.77
C VAL A 457 3.66 10.49 9.14
N CYS A 458 3.21 10.10 7.95
CA CYS A 458 2.05 10.73 7.33
C CYS A 458 0.77 10.30 8.04
N THR A 459 0.07 11.28 8.62
CA THR A 459 -1.28 11.11 9.18
C THR A 459 -2.34 11.91 8.44
N HIS A 460 -2.04 12.39 7.23
CA HIS A 460 -2.92 13.28 6.45
C HIS A 460 -4.37 12.81 6.39
N CYS A 461 -4.60 11.52 6.14
CA CYS A 461 -5.95 10.97 6.01
C CYS A 461 -6.79 11.12 7.29
N PHE A 462 -6.15 11.34 8.44
CA PHE A 462 -6.78 11.50 9.74
C PHE A 462 -6.88 12.98 10.13
N ASP A 463 -5.78 13.73 10.04
CA ASP A 463 -5.66 15.09 10.62
C ASP A 463 -5.19 16.17 9.65
N GLY A 464 -5.01 15.86 8.36
CA GLY A 464 -4.60 16.82 7.33
C GLY A 464 -3.16 17.33 7.44
N SER A 465 -2.36 16.90 8.44
CA SER A 465 -1.09 17.54 8.84
C SER A 465 0.14 17.31 7.94
N SER A 466 -0.03 16.91 6.68
CA SER A 466 1.06 16.52 5.77
C SER A 466 1.34 17.54 4.65
N CYS A 467 2.52 17.44 4.02
CA CYS A 467 3.02 18.41 3.03
C CYS A 467 3.48 17.77 1.70
N PHE A 468 3.63 18.59 0.65
CA PHE A 468 4.16 18.23 -0.66
C PHE A 468 5.64 18.49 -0.80
#